data_AF-A0A084D4V8-F1
#
_entry.id   AF-A0A084D4V8-F1
#
_cell.length_a   1.000
_cell.length_b   1.000
_cell.length_c   1.000
_cell.angle_alpha   90.00
_cell.angle_beta   90.00
_cell.angle_gamma   90.00
#
_symmetry.space_group_name_H-M   'P 1'
#
loop_
_entity.id
_entity.type
_entity.pdbx_description
1 polymer ?
#
loop_
_entity_poly.entity_id
_entity_poly.type
_entity_poly.pdbx_seq_one_letter_code
_entity_poly.pdbx_strand_id
1 'polypeptide(L)'
;MLLDRGAVDRGEAILREVIVEAEHESDEVALVQGLVCLGDLLYELDRKSEARSYLERALKNRRDDDVLAYEFARAAELLIRPE
;
A
#
# COMPACT_ATOMS: atom_id res chain seq x y z
N MET A 1 -13.05 9.69 -15.84
CA MET A 1 -13.66 11.05 -15.82
C MET A 1 -12.85 11.96 -14.88
N LEU A 2 -13.02 13.29 -14.94
CA LEU A 2 -12.36 14.24 -14.01
C LEU A 2 -12.73 13.97 -12.53
N LEU A 3 -13.95 13.48 -12.29
CA LEU A 3 -14.42 13.10 -10.95
C LEU A 3 -13.64 11.90 -10.39
N ASP A 4 -13.43 10.86 -11.21
CA ASP A 4 -12.65 9.68 -10.79
C ASP A 4 -11.22 10.06 -10.43
N ARG A 5 -10.61 10.95 -11.23
CA ARG A 5 -9.25 11.44 -10.99
C ARG A 5 -9.16 12.24 -9.68
N GLY A 6 -10.13 13.12 -9.43
CA GLY A 6 -10.18 13.87 -8.17
C GLY A 6 -10.49 13.02 -6.93
N ALA A 7 -11.12 11.85 -7.11
CA ALA A 7 -11.33 10.86 -6.04
C ALA A 7 -10.05 10.04 -5.79
N VAL A 8 -9.36 9.65 -6.86
CA VAL A 8 -8.06 8.97 -6.82
C VAL A 8 -7.00 9.81 -6.11
N ASP A 9 -6.85 11.09 -6.48
CA ASP A 9 -5.85 11.97 -5.87
C ASP A 9 -6.11 12.16 -4.36
N ARG A 10 -7.39 12.24 -3.96
CA ARG A 10 -7.79 12.27 -2.54
C ARG A 10 -7.51 10.95 -1.83
N GLY A 11 -7.78 9.82 -2.49
CA GLY A 11 -7.48 8.49 -1.96
C GLY A 11 -5.99 8.32 -1.68
N GLU A 12 -5.12 8.76 -2.60
CA GLU A 12 -3.67 8.73 -2.41
C GLU A 12 -3.25 9.57 -1.19
N ALA A 13 -3.77 10.80 -1.07
CA ALA A 13 -3.44 11.67 0.05
C ALA A 13 -3.83 11.04 1.41
N ILE A 14 -5.05 10.51 1.50
CA ILE A 14 -5.53 9.84 2.72
C ILE A 14 -4.67 8.62 3.06
N LEU A 15 -4.31 7.79 2.07
CA LEU A 15 -3.48 6.62 2.30
C LEU A 15 -2.07 6.99 2.81
N ARG A 16 -1.50 8.10 2.32
CA ARG A 16 -0.22 8.62 2.83
C ARG A 16 -0.34 9.09 4.28
N GLU A 17 -1.44 9.75 4.64
CA GLU A 17 -1.71 10.17 6.02
C GLU A 17 -1.84 8.95 6.95
N VAL A 18 -2.61 7.93 6.55
CA VAL A 18 -2.75 6.67 7.30
C VAL A 18 -1.40 6.01 7.57
N ILE A 19 -0.50 5.96 6.59
CA ILE A 19 0.85 5.41 6.78
C ILE A 19 1.62 6.20 7.85
N VAL A 20 1.57 7.53 7.79
CA VAL A 20 2.27 8.40 8.76
C VAL A 20 1.71 8.23 10.16
N GLU A 21 0.37 8.20 10.30
CA GLU A 21 -0.29 8.00 11.58
C GLU A 21 0.01 6.62 12.17
N ALA A 22 -0.06 5.56 11.36
CA ALA A 22 0.27 4.21 11.79
C ALA A 22 1.73 4.06 12.24
N GLU A 23 2.68 4.72 11.56
CA GLU A 23 4.08 4.77 11.99
C GLU A 23 4.23 5.48 13.34
N HIS A 24 3.52 6.60 13.53
CA HIS A 24 3.56 7.35 14.78
C HIS A 24 2.94 6.58 15.95
N GLU A 25 1.85 5.86 15.70
CA GLU A 25 1.14 5.06 16.71
C GLU A 25 1.74 3.67 16.92
N SER A 26 2.75 3.30 16.12
CA SER A 26 3.30 1.93 16.09
C SER A 26 2.24 0.86 15.81
N ASP A 27 1.23 1.19 15.00
CA ASP A 27 0.22 0.25 14.53
C ASP A 27 0.71 -0.46 13.26
N GLU A 28 1.32 -1.63 13.46
CA GLU A 28 1.85 -2.44 12.35
C GLU A 28 0.77 -2.92 11.38
N VAL A 29 -0.46 -3.15 11.85
CA VAL A 29 -1.56 -3.66 11.01
C VAL A 29 -2.01 -2.54 10.07
N ALA A 30 -2.32 -1.37 10.62
CA ALA A 30 -2.69 -0.20 9.83
C ALA A 30 -1.57 0.22 8.87
N LEU A 31 -0.31 0.12 9.32
CA LEU A 31 0.86 0.43 8.49
C LEU A 31 0.92 -0.49 7.26
N VAL A 32 0.85 -1.81 7.45
CA VAL A 32 0.92 -2.75 6.32
C VAL A 32 -0.28 -2.58 5.38
N GLN A 33 -1.49 -2.39 5.92
CA GLN A 33 -2.67 -2.15 5.11
C GLN A 33 -2.55 -0.86 4.28
N GLY A 34 -2.11 0.24 4.89
CA GLY A 34 -1.85 1.49 4.21
C GLY A 34 -0.81 1.36 3.09
N LEU A 35 0.30 0.68 3.38
CA LEU A 35 1.37 0.42 2.40
C LEU A 35 0.89 -0.40 1.20
N VAL A 36 0.11 -1.45 1.43
CA VAL A 36 -0.42 -2.31 0.34
C VAL A 36 -1.48 -1.58 -0.47
N CYS A 37 -2.43 -0.90 0.18
CA CYS A 37 -3.45 -0.11 -0.50
C CYS A 37 -2.85 1.02 -1.35
N LEU A 38 -1.84 1.74 -0.83
CA LEU A 38 -1.15 2.77 -1.60
C LEU A 38 -0.35 2.15 -2.76
N GLY A 39 0.32 1.03 -2.53
CA GLY A 39 1.03 0.29 -3.58
C GLY A 39 0.11 -0.16 -4.71
N ASP A 40 -1.06 -0.71 -4.39
CA ASP A 40 -2.07 -1.13 -5.37
C ASP A 40 -2.60 0.06 -6.17
N LEU A 41 -2.96 1.15 -5.49
CA LEU A 41 -3.40 2.39 -6.15
C LEU A 41 -2.34 2.93 -7.11
N LEU A 42 -1.08 3.02 -6.67
CA LEU A 42 0.02 3.51 -7.51
C LEU A 42 0.27 2.59 -8.71
N TYR A 43 0.07 1.27 -8.55
CA TYR A 43 0.15 0.32 -9.64
C TYR A 43 -0.93 0.58 -10.70
N GLU A 44 -2.18 0.79 -10.29
CA GLU A 44 -3.30 1.13 -11.18
C GLU A 44 -3.12 2.49 -11.88
N LEU A 45 -2.33 3.39 -11.28
CA LEU A 45 -1.95 4.68 -11.88
C LEU A 45 -0.67 4.62 -12.73
N ASP A 46 -0.17 3.43 -13.02
CA ASP A 46 1.06 3.19 -13.79
C ASP A 46 2.33 3.79 -13.15
N ARG A 47 2.29 4.06 -11.83
CA ARG A 47 3.41 4.53 -11.01
C ARG A 47 4.12 3.36 -10.34
N LYS A 48 4.45 2.33 -11.11
CA LYS A 48 4.96 1.03 -10.64
C LYS A 48 6.25 1.13 -9.82
N SER A 49 7.16 2.03 -10.21
CA SER A 49 8.40 2.29 -9.47
C SER A 49 8.13 2.81 -8.05
N GLU A 50 7.15 3.69 -7.90
CA GLU A 50 6.77 4.22 -6.59
C GLU A 50 6.00 3.19 -5.77
N ALA A 51 5.07 2.46 -6.40
CA ALA A 51 4.33 1.34 -5.81
C ALA A 51 5.28 0.32 -5.17
N ARG A 52 6.33 -0.08 -5.90
CA ARG A 52 7.30 -1.08 -5.48
C ARG A 52 7.93 -0.75 -4.12
N SER A 53 8.28 0.51 -3.87
CA SER A 53 8.86 0.94 -2.60
C SER A 53 7.93 0.68 -1.41
N TYR A 54 6.63 0.95 -1.56
CA TYR A 54 5.64 0.71 -0.51
C TYR A 54 5.36 -0.78 -0.31
N LEU A 55 5.25 -1.54 -1.39
CA LEU A 55 5.00 -2.99 -1.33
C LEU A 55 6.18 -3.75 -0.71
N GLU A 56 7.42 -3.36 -1.03
CA GLU A 56 8.61 -3.93 -0.40
C GLU A 56 8.70 -3.58 1.10
N ARG A 57 8.23 -2.39 1.51
CA ARG A 57 8.10 -2.04 2.93
C ARG A 57 7.05 -2.89 3.64
N ALA A 58 5.91 -3.15 3.01
CA ALA A 58 4.88 -4.02 3.56
C ALA A 58 5.43 -5.42 3.87
N LEU A 59 6.16 -6.02 2.92
CA LEU A 59 6.75 -7.35 3.08
C LEU A 59 7.93 -7.43 4.08
N LYS A 60 8.48 -6.30 4.52
CA LYS A 60 9.50 -6.28 5.58
C LYS A 60 8.89 -6.44 6.97
N ASN A 61 7.60 -6.11 7.14
CA ASN A 61 6.90 -6.41 8.39
C ASN A 61 6.72 -7.92 8.50
N ARG A 62 7.19 -8.48 9.61
CA ARG A 62 7.04 -9.90 9.92
C ARG A 62 6.08 -10.03 11.08
N ARG A 63 5.05 -10.86 10.90
CA ARG A 63 4.14 -11.27 11.96
C ARG A 63 4.03 -12.79 11.96
N ASP A 64 3.83 -13.34 13.15
CA ASP A 64 3.63 -14.78 13.35
C ASP A 64 2.14 -15.17 13.26
N ASP A 65 1.25 -14.19 13.07
CA ASP A 65 -0.20 -14.36 12.86
C ASP A 65 -0.59 -14.25 11.38
N ASP A 66 -1.83 -14.65 11.06
CA ASP A 66 -2.39 -14.63 9.70
C ASP A 66 -3.17 -13.36 9.37
N VAL A 67 -3.18 -12.37 10.29
CA VAL A 67 -3.96 -11.12 10.18
C VAL A 67 -3.67 -10.38 8.87
N LEU A 68 -2.42 -10.41 8.41
CA LEU A 68 -1.96 -9.71 7.21
C LEU A 68 -1.66 -10.64 6.04
N ALA A 69 -2.16 -11.88 6.07
CA ALA A 69 -1.87 -12.87 5.04
C ALA A 69 -2.33 -12.41 3.65
N TYR A 70 -3.47 -11.73 3.56
CA TYR A 70 -3.99 -11.19 2.31
C TYR A 70 -3.08 -10.06 1.78
N GLU A 71 -2.69 -9.13 2.65
CA GLU A 71 -1.85 -7.99 2.34
C GLU A 71 -0.47 -8.44 1.83
N PHE A 72 0.15 -9.42 2.50
CA PHE A 72 1.42 -9.99 2.06
C PHE A 72 1.30 -10.71 0.71
N ALA A 73 0.22 -11.49 0.51
CA ALA A 73 -0.02 -12.16 -0.76
C ALA A 73 -0.21 -11.14 -1.90
N ARG A 74 -0.99 -10.09 -1.66
CA ARG A 74 -1.23 -9.02 -2.64
C ARG A 74 0.05 -8.25 -2.97
N ALA A 75 0.83 -7.89 -1.95
CA ALA A 75 2.11 -7.21 -2.16
C ALA A 75 3.09 -8.06 -2.98
N ALA A 76 3.18 -9.36 -2.67
CA ALA A 76 4.00 -10.28 -3.44
C ALA A 76 3.52 -10.40 -4.90
N GLU A 77 2.21 -10.52 -5.14
CA GLU A 77 1.62 -10.58 -6.48
C GLU A 77 1.98 -9.35 -7.32
N LEU A 78 1.82 -8.15 -6.77
CA LEU A 78 2.09 -6.90 -7.48
C LEU A 78 3.59 -6.72 -7.78
N LEU A 79 4.49 -7.22 -6.93
CA LEU A 79 5.94 -7.15 -7.13
C LEU A 79 6.49 -8.10 -8.20
N ILE A 80 5.77 -9.20 -8.49
CA ILE A 80 6.15 -10.16 -9.55
C ILE A 80 5.52 -9.83 -10.90
N ARG A 81 4.51 -8.95 -10.95
CA ARG A 81 3.88 -8.55 -12.21
C ARG A 81 4.85 -7.71 -13.05
N PRO A 82 4.94 -7.97 -14.37
CA PRO A 82 5.78 -7.20 -15.27
C PRO A 82 5.27 -5.76 -15.48
N GLU A 83 6.20 -4.87 -15.84
CA GLU A 83 5.92 -3.49 -16.28
C GLU A 83 5.12 -3.46 -17.59
#